data_AF-A0A958M1I8-F1
#
_entry.id   AF-A0A958M1I8-F1
#
_cell.length_a   1.000
_cell.length_b   1.000
_cell.length_c   1.000
_cell.angle_alpha   90.00
_cell.angle_beta   90.00
_cell.angle_gamma   90.00
#
_symmetry.space_group_name_H-M   'P 1'
#
loop_
_entity.id
_entity.type
_entity.pdbx_description
1 polymer ?
#
loop_
_entity_poly.entity_id
_entity_poly.type
_entity_poly.pdbx_seq_one_letter_code
_entity_poly.pdbx_strand_id
1 'polypeptide(L)' 'MSKFFYGIEDLFVNYLFAPYDFFRFMQSWWGANTINWIFMAIGFVAFVYWMNQLKIFNDNREEDKSISSHSYL' A
#
# COMPACT_ATOMS: atom_id res chain seq x y z
N MET A 1 -13.85 -31.39 -4.98
CA MET A 1 -13.12 -30.29 -4.31
C MET A 1 -11.72 -30.04 -4.90
N SER A 2 -10.90 -31.06 -5.18
CA SER A 2 -9.50 -30.85 -5.64
C SER A 2 -9.35 -30.00 -6.91
N LYS A 3 -10.26 -30.12 -7.89
CA LYS A 3 -10.23 -29.32 -9.12
C LYS A 3 -10.33 -27.81 -8.88
N PHE A 4 -11.04 -27.39 -7.83
CA PHE A 4 -11.15 -25.97 -7.47
C PHE A 4 -9.79 -25.43 -6.98
N PHE A 5 -9.12 -26.17 -6.10
CA PHE A 5 -7.81 -25.80 -5.60
C PHE A 5 -6.73 -25.85 -6.68
N TYR A 6 -6.76 -26.80 -7.61
CA TYR A 6 -5.88 -26.80 -8.77
C TYR A 6 -6.11 -25.60 -9.70
N GLY A 7 -7.36 -25.15 -9.84
CA GLY A 7 -7.67 -23.92 -10.59
C GLY A 7 -7.09 -22.68 -9.93
N ILE A 8 -7.08 -22.62 -8.59
CA ILE A 8 -6.41 -21.54 -7.85
C ILE A 8 -4.90 -21.60 -8.06
N GLU A 9 -4.30 -22.79 -7.89
CA GLU A 9 -2.86 -22.99 -8.10
C GLU A 9 -2.44 -22.53 -9.50
N ASP A 10 -3.16 -22.96 -10.54
CA ASP A 10 -2.88 -22.60 -11.93
C ASP A 10 -2.94 -21.09 -12.15
N LEU A 11 -4.01 -20.44 -11.68
CA LEU A 11 -4.16 -18.98 -11.78
C LEU A 11 -2.99 -18.24 -11.13
N PHE A 12 -2.61 -18.63 -9.92
CA PHE A 12 -1.59 -17.90 -9.17
C PHE A 12 -0.18 -18.21 -9.68
N VAL A 13 0.19 -19.47 -9.88
CA VAL A 13 1.55 -19.86 -10.24
C VAL A 13 1.82 -19.56 -11.72
N ASN A 14 0.94 -20.03 -12.61
CA ASN A 14 1.22 -20.01 -14.05
C ASN A 14 0.84 -18.69 -14.73
N TYR A 15 -0.01 -17.85 -14.10
CA TYR A 15 -0.41 -16.56 -14.67
C TYR A 15 -0.01 -15.37 -13.80
N LEU A 16 -0.55 -15.25 -12.58
CA LEU A 16 -0.32 -14.05 -11.75
C LEU A 16 1.12 -13.92 -11.29
N PHE A 17 1.79 -15.04 -11.00
CA PHE A 17 3.16 -15.06 -10.49
C PHE A 17 4.21 -15.47 -11.53
N ALA A 18 3.82 -15.71 -12.78
CA ALA A 18 4.76 -16.01 -13.85
C ALA A 18 5.94 -15.01 -13.96
N PRO A 19 5.76 -13.68 -13.74
CA PRO A 19 6.88 -12.75 -13.74
C PRO A 19 7.89 -12.99 -12.60
N TYR A 20 7.46 -13.53 -11.46
CA TYR A 20 8.33 -13.79 -10.31
C TYR A 20 9.33 -14.91 -10.55
N ASP A 21 9.06 -15.85 -11.46
CA ASP A 21 10.06 -16.84 -11.88
C ASP A 21 11.25 -16.17 -12.57
N PHE A 22 11.02 -15.13 -13.37
CA PHE A 22 12.11 -14.33 -13.95
C PHE A 22 12.90 -13.58 -12.87
N PHE A 23 12.20 -12.90 -11.94
CA PHE A 23 12.85 -12.15 -10.86
C PHE A 23 13.69 -13.04 -9.94
N ARG A 24 13.28 -14.30 -9.73
CA ARG A 24 13.96 -15.27 -8.86
C ARG A 24 15.40 -15.56 -9.28
N PHE A 25 15.70 -15.58 -10.58
CA PHE A 25 17.04 -15.91 -11.08
C PHE A 25 17.94 -14.68 -11.24
N MET A 26 17.44 -13.50 -10.90
CA MET A 26 18.18 -12.25 -11.05
C MET A 26 19.19 -12.05 -9.93
N GLN A 27 20.46 -11.84 -10.29
CA GLN A 27 21.54 -11.60 -9.33
C GLN A 27 21.50 -10.19 -8.72
N SER A 28 20.93 -9.22 -9.46
CA SER A 28 20.79 -7.85 -8.96
C SER A 28 19.71 -7.78 -7.90
N TRP A 29 20.09 -7.43 -6.67
CA TRP A 29 19.15 -7.23 -5.57
C TRP A 29 18.09 -6.17 -5.88
N TRP A 30 18.51 -5.06 -6.51
CA TRP A 30 17.61 -3.97 -6.92
C TRP A 30 16.61 -4.45 -7.96
N GLY A 31 17.09 -5.17 -8.98
CA GLY A 31 16.27 -5.71 -10.07
C GLY A 31 15.26 -6.75 -9.58
N ALA A 32 15.69 -7.69 -8.74
CA ALA A 32 14.83 -8.72 -8.16
C ALA A 32 13.70 -8.14 -7.29
N ASN A 33 13.92 -6.97 -6.68
CA ASN A 33 12.95 -6.28 -5.83
C ASN A 33 12.14 -5.19 -6.54
N THR A 34 12.19 -5.09 -7.87
CA THR A 34 11.54 -3.99 -8.62
C THR A 34 10.05 -3.86 -8.32
N ILE A 35 9.32 -4.96 -8.19
CA ILE A 35 7.88 -4.92 -7.86
C ILE A 35 7.65 -4.37 -6.45
N ASN A 36 8.49 -4.73 -5.48
CA ASN A 36 8.41 -4.19 -4.12
C ASN A 36 8.65 -2.67 -4.12
N TRP A 37 9.62 -2.18 -4.91
CA TRP A 37 9.86 -0.75 -5.08
C TRP A 37 8.66 -0.01 -5.66
N ILE A 38 8.02 -0.58 -6.69
CA ILE A 38 6.81 0.00 -7.29
C ILE A 38 5.68 0.06 -6.25
N PHE A 39 5.45 -1.02 -5.51
CA PHE A 39 4.42 -1.06 -4.48
C PHE A 39 4.66 -0.02 -3.37
N MET A 40 5.91 0.09 -2.90
CA MET A 40 6.30 1.11 -1.93
C MET A 40 6.10 2.53 -2.47
N ALA A 41 6.43 2.78 -3.74
CA ALA A 41 6.23 4.08 -4.37
C ALA A 41 4.75 4.44 -4.46
N ILE A 42 3.88 3.51 -4.87
CA ILE A 42 2.43 3.71 -4.91
C ILE A 42 1.89 4.03 -3.51
N GLY A 43 2.28 3.24 -2.50
CA GLY A 43 1.89 3.46 -1.12
C GLY A 43 2.35 4.82 -0.59
N PHE A 44 3.56 5.23 -0.92
CA PHE A 44 4.09 6.55 -0.55
C PHE A 44 3.32 7.70 -1.20
N VAL A 45 3.01 7.60 -2.50
CA VAL A 45 2.21 8.61 -3.20
C VAL A 45 0.80 8.72 -2.58
N ALA A 46 0.16 7.58 -2.30
CA ALA A 46 -1.14 7.56 -1.64
C ALA A 46 -1.07 8.18 -0.23
N PHE A 47 -0.02 7.87 0.54
CA PHE A 47 0.20 8.46 1.86
C PHE A 47 0.36 9.98 1.80
N VAL A 48 1.19 10.50 0.89
CA VAL A 48 1.38 11.94 0.70
C VAL A 48 0.08 12.62 0.25
N TYR A 49 -0.67 11.99 -0.66
CA TYR A 49 -1.98 12.50 -1.06
C TYR A 49 -2.92 12.65 0.14
N TRP A 50 -3.04 11.63 0.98
CA TRP A 50 -3.91 11.69 2.16
C TRP A 50 -3.44 12.69 3.20
N MET A 51 -2.13 12.83 3.41
CA MET A 51 -1.59 13.87 4.29
C MET A 51 -1.97 15.28 3.81
N ASN A 52 -1.93 15.52 2.48
CA ASN A 52 -2.38 16.79 1.91
C ASN A 52 -3.88 17.01 2.08
N GLN A 53 -4.71 15.97 1.94
CA GLN A 53 -6.15 16.07 2.23
C GLN A 53 -6.40 16.50 3.68
N LEU A 54 -5.75 15.85 4.64
CA LEU A 54 -5.85 16.22 6.07
C LEU A 54 -5.42 17.66 6.32
N LYS A 55 -4.34 18.10 5.65
CA LYS A 55 -3.86 19.48 5.74
C LYS A 55 -4.91 20.48 5.27
N ILE A 56 -5.58 20.22 4.14
CA ILE A 56 -6.64 21.10 3.62
C ILE A 56 -7.76 21.27 4.66
N PHE A 57 -8.23 20.19 5.26
CA PHE A 57 -9.26 20.26 6.30
C PHE A 57 -8.81 21.02 7.54
N ASN A 58 -7.56 20.80 7.98
CA ASN A 58 -7.00 21.54 9.11
C ASN A 58 -6.86 23.04 8.81
N ASP A 59 -6.49 23.41 7.58
CA ASP A 59 -6.30 24.78 7.14
C ASP A 59 -7.64 25.52 6.93
N ASN A 60 -8.72 24.80 6.64
CA ASN A 60 -10.08 25.37 6.46
C ASN A 60 -10.73 25.89 7.76
N ARG A 61 -10.16 25.60 8.94
CA ARG A 61 -10.65 26.06 10.26
C ARG A 61 -12.14 25.75 10.55
N GLU A 62 -12.67 24.70 9.94
CA GLU A 62 -14.06 24.25 10.14
C GLU A 62 -14.22 23.41 11.42
N GLU A 63 -13.12 22.96 12.02
CA GLU A 63 -13.14 22.19 13.27
C GLU A 63 -13.33 23.10 14.49
N ASP A 64 -14.31 22.77 15.33
CA ASP A 64 -14.43 23.34 16.67
C ASP A 64 -13.32 22.77 17.57
N LYS A 65 -12.33 23.61 17.88
CA LYS A 65 -11.19 23.29 18.76
C LYS A 65 -11.40 23.80 20.18
N SER A 66 -12.63 24.14 20.57
CA SER A 66 -12.94 24.56 21.94
C SER A 66 -12.61 23.43 22.92
N ILE A 67 -11.88 23.80 23.97
CA ILE A 67 -11.43 22.86 24.98
C ILE A 67 -12.58 22.66 25.97
N SER A 68 -13.13 21.45 26.07
CA SER A 68 -14.19 21.11 27.03
C SER A 68 -13.69 20.81 28.45
N SER A 69 -12.41 21.05 28.74
CA SER A 69 -11.85 20.79 30.06
C SER A 69 -12.32 21.83 31.06
N HIS A 70 -12.96 21.38 32.14
CA HIS A 70 -13.24 22.23 33.29
C HIS A 70 -11.93 22.74 33.91
N SER A 71 -11.92 24.02 34.29
CA SER A 71 -10.83 24.58 35.10
C SER A 71 -10.76 23.80 36.41
N TYR A 72 -9.63 23.14 36.68
CA TYR A 72 -9.33 22.65 38.02
C TYR A 72 -9.00 23.88 38.89
N LEU A 73 -9.71 24.02 40.00
CA LEU A 73 -9.48 25.03 41.04
C LEU A 73 -8.10 24.83 41.68
#